data_AF-A0A662G1E2-F1
#
_entry.id   AF-A0A662G1E2-F1
#
_cell.length_a   1.000
_cell.length_b   1.000
_cell.length_c   1.000
_cell.angle_alpha   90.00
_cell.angle_beta   90.00
_cell.angle_gamma   90.00
#
_symmetry.space_group_name_H-M   'P 1'
#
loop_
_entity.id
_entity.type
_entity.pdbx_description
1 polymer ?
#
loop_
_entity_poly.entity_id
_entity_poly.type
_entity_poly.pdbx_seq_one_letter_code
_entity_poly.pdbx_strand_id
1 'polypeptide(L)'
;MSSFIGKLRTWMESYHSVVPLSILLSTSPLPPLTTLQRLRALGIYKSIPDILGVNIEDFKRQGYSDRFIELLKVASLSQRTGSIEPLKSLVEEKISETRADLELMDYTISQNMELLSVFVLLLPSILASLLFIVNPTIVATILLACSALGLILGICLGLISIPWELRIRGSVLPLIFSPVIFLVAFYIFQDPLKSLVILSIVLSPYLFKKLREELKVLEESLELARRATTSTSNIFRALEIEDPEYLLSDRFYGVSRAICVAIYLLALHGGARLRESLVKLLEYIRDYVGYVKRLRNKTRVIFLYSAIMGMLSAVSLAFIVVVLSFLSSTMSSSTLPLITAIYMPSHEELELVKEYIRYVLAVNSLTFSLITALFRDGNPVYFPLYLLPISIAVMLSYNLTLLYVPVLLGW
;
A
#
# COMPACT_ATOMS: atom_id res chain seq x y z
N MET A 1 -24.44 8.27 -11.79
CA MET A 1 -23.24 8.20 -10.92
C MET A 1 -23.44 7.35 -9.66
N SER A 2 -24.55 7.46 -8.92
CA SER A 2 -24.82 6.64 -7.71
C SER A 2 -24.82 5.13 -7.94
N SER A 3 -25.36 4.65 -9.06
CA SER A 3 -25.36 3.22 -9.44
C SER A 3 -23.95 2.66 -9.70
N PHE A 4 -23.03 3.46 -10.28
CA PHE A 4 -21.67 3.01 -10.56
C PHE A 4 -20.83 2.92 -9.29
N ILE A 5 -20.94 3.90 -8.39
CA ILE A 5 -20.25 3.88 -7.09
C ILE A 5 -20.75 2.73 -6.22
N GLY A 6 -22.08 2.48 -6.23
CA GLY A 6 -22.68 1.32 -5.56
C GLY A 6 -22.14 -0.02 -6.09
N LYS A 7 -22.09 -0.18 -7.43
CA LYS A 7 -21.54 -1.38 -8.09
C LYS A 7 -20.04 -1.57 -7.84
N LEU A 8 -19.26 -0.48 -7.85
CA LEU A 8 -17.82 -0.55 -7.58
C LEU A 8 -17.56 -0.96 -6.12
N ARG A 9 -18.38 -0.45 -5.19
CA ARG A 9 -18.32 -0.81 -3.77
C ARG A 9 -18.67 -2.28 -3.56
N THR A 10 -19.75 -2.78 -4.15
CA THR A 10 -20.11 -4.21 -4.06
C THR A 10 -19.06 -5.09 -4.73
N TRP A 11 -18.47 -4.65 -5.84
CA TRP A 11 -17.35 -5.34 -6.47
C TRP A 11 -16.14 -5.45 -5.52
N MET A 12 -15.70 -4.34 -4.91
CA MET A 12 -14.57 -4.36 -3.97
C MET A 12 -14.86 -5.18 -2.72
N GLU A 13 -16.03 -4.99 -2.09
CA GLU A 13 -16.42 -5.73 -0.89
C GLU A 13 -16.52 -7.24 -1.16
N SER A 14 -17.06 -7.63 -2.33
CA SER A 14 -17.13 -9.04 -2.72
C SER A 14 -15.74 -9.62 -3.00
N TYR A 15 -14.88 -8.91 -3.72
CA TYR A 15 -13.52 -9.33 -4.05
C TYR A 15 -12.69 -9.60 -2.80
N HIS A 16 -12.71 -8.68 -1.83
CA HIS A 16 -11.99 -8.81 -0.56
C HIS A 16 -12.45 -9.99 0.29
N SER A 17 -13.72 -10.37 0.16
CA SER A 17 -14.31 -11.43 0.96
C SER A 17 -14.01 -12.84 0.44
N VAL A 18 -13.50 -12.99 -0.80
CA VAL A 18 -13.32 -14.31 -1.44
C VAL A 18 -12.40 -15.24 -0.66
N VAL A 19 -11.17 -14.81 -0.35
CA VAL A 19 -10.19 -15.66 0.35
C VAL A 19 -10.59 -15.94 1.80
N PRO A 20 -11.04 -14.95 2.60
CA PRO A 20 -11.58 -15.23 3.93
C PRO A 20 -12.78 -16.20 3.89
N LEU A 21 -13.72 -16.02 2.96
CA LEU A 21 -14.89 -16.89 2.85
C LEU A 21 -14.53 -18.28 2.34
N SER A 22 -13.59 -18.43 1.42
CA SER A 22 -13.17 -19.75 0.94
C SER A 22 -12.54 -20.59 2.05
N ILE A 23 -11.67 -19.99 2.87
CA ILE A 23 -11.09 -20.62 4.06
C ILE A 23 -12.17 -21.00 5.07
N LEU A 24 -13.15 -20.13 5.29
CA LEU A 24 -14.24 -20.39 6.23
C LEU A 24 -15.16 -21.52 5.71
N LEU A 25 -15.54 -21.49 4.44
CA LEU A 25 -16.42 -22.50 3.84
C LEU A 25 -15.75 -23.88 3.74
N SER A 26 -14.43 -23.92 3.51
CA SER A 26 -13.69 -25.20 3.45
C SER A 26 -13.51 -25.86 4.81
N THR A 27 -13.54 -25.07 5.89
CA THR A 27 -13.32 -25.56 7.27
C THR A 27 -14.60 -25.63 8.10
N SER A 28 -15.69 -24.99 7.64
CA SER A 28 -16.99 -25.01 8.32
C SER A 28 -17.54 -26.44 8.43
N PRO A 29 -18.09 -26.81 9.60
CA PRO A 29 -18.79 -28.08 9.78
C PRO A 29 -20.18 -28.11 9.12
N LEU A 30 -20.72 -26.94 8.74
CA LEU A 30 -22.04 -26.80 8.11
C LEU A 30 -21.92 -26.83 6.58
N PRO A 31 -22.97 -27.27 5.85
CA PRO A 31 -23.00 -27.18 4.40
C PRO A 31 -22.71 -25.75 3.89
N PRO A 32 -21.99 -25.57 2.76
CA PRO A 32 -21.48 -24.26 2.33
C PRO A 32 -22.55 -23.16 2.22
N LEU A 33 -23.71 -23.46 1.63
CA LEU A 33 -24.77 -22.46 1.47
C LEU A 33 -25.44 -22.09 2.80
N THR A 34 -25.61 -23.08 3.69
CA THR A 34 -26.14 -22.83 5.04
C THR A 34 -25.17 -22.04 5.91
N THR A 35 -23.86 -22.26 5.72
CA THR A 35 -22.80 -21.47 6.35
C THR A 35 -22.91 -20.00 5.93
N LEU A 36 -23.07 -19.72 4.64
CA LEU A 36 -23.24 -18.35 4.15
C LEU A 36 -24.50 -17.67 4.71
N GLN A 37 -25.62 -18.39 4.80
CA GLN A 37 -26.83 -17.88 5.43
C GLN A 37 -26.62 -17.57 6.92
N ARG A 38 -25.91 -18.44 7.65
CA ARG A 38 -25.59 -18.23 9.06
C ARG A 38 -24.68 -17.02 9.26
N LEU A 39 -23.67 -16.84 8.40
CA LEU A 39 -22.79 -15.68 8.42
C LEU A 39 -23.53 -14.37 8.17
N ARG A 40 -24.52 -14.40 7.27
CA ARG A 40 -25.40 -13.26 7.02
C ARG A 40 -26.30 -12.96 8.22
N ALA A 41 -26.88 -13.98 8.84
CA ALA A 41 -27.69 -13.82 10.06
C ALA A 41 -26.89 -13.24 11.23
N LEU A 42 -25.60 -13.58 11.33
CA LEU A 42 -24.67 -13.02 12.31
C LEU A 42 -24.16 -11.61 11.96
N GLY A 43 -24.51 -11.07 10.79
CA GLY A 43 -24.11 -9.72 10.36
C GLY A 43 -22.62 -9.54 10.07
N ILE A 44 -21.84 -10.63 10.00
CA ILE A 44 -20.37 -10.61 9.93
C ILE A 44 -19.87 -10.17 8.55
N TYR A 45 -20.58 -10.56 7.49
CA TYR A 45 -20.25 -10.20 6.10
C TYR A 45 -21.45 -9.55 5.42
N LYS A 46 -21.39 -8.23 5.25
CA LYS A 46 -22.43 -7.44 4.58
C LYS A 46 -22.52 -7.72 3.08
N SER A 47 -21.46 -8.27 2.48
CA SER A 47 -21.36 -8.57 1.05
C SER A 47 -22.11 -9.82 0.62
N ILE A 48 -22.54 -10.69 1.55
CA ILE A 48 -23.21 -11.95 1.20
C ILE A 48 -24.64 -11.64 0.68
N PRO A 49 -24.97 -11.98 -0.58
CA PRO A 49 -26.31 -11.78 -1.11
C PRO A 49 -27.34 -12.71 -0.45
N ASP A 50 -28.62 -12.46 -0.72
CA ASP A 50 -29.65 -13.45 -0.42
C ASP A 50 -29.55 -14.61 -1.40
N ILE A 51 -29.19 -15.80 -0.89
CA ILE A 51 -28.90 -16.98 -1.72
C ILE A 51 -30.19 -17.76 -2.00
N LEU A 52 -31.31 -17.41 -1.35
CA LEU A 52 -32.60 -18.05 -1.58
C LEU A 52 -33.25 -17.51 -2.88
N GLY A 53 -33.14 -18.29 -3.96
CA GLY A 53 -33.97 -18.13 -5.16
C GLY A 53 -33.40 -17.24 -6.27
N VAL A 54 -32.16 -16.76 -6.17
CA VAL A 54 -31.54 -15.90 -7.20
C VAL A 54 -30.57 -16.70 -8.07
N ASN A 55 -30.64 -16.54 -9.39
CA ASN A 55 -29.70 -17.16 -10.32
C ASN A 55 -28.31 -16.55 -10.18
N ILE A 56 -27.26 -17.37 -10.26
CA ILE A 56 -25.87 -16.93 -10.13
C ILE A 56 -25.51 -15.85 -11.16
N GLU A 57 -26.17 -15.86 -12.32
CA GLU A 57 -25.98 -14.89 -13.40
C GLU A 57 -26.52 -13.48 -13.07
N ASP A 58 -27.51 -13.38 -12.18
CA ASP A 58 -28.07 -12.10 -11.76
C ASP A 58 -27.08 -11.33 -10.87
N PHE A 59 -26.20 -12.03 -10.15
CA PHE A 59 -25.12 -11.40 -9.37
C PHE A 59 -24.09 -10.68 -10.26
N LYS A 60 -23.88 -11.15 -11.50
CA LYS A 60 -23.02 -10.45 -12.46
C LYS A 60 -23.62 -9.09 -12.86
N ARG A 61 -24.95 -9.01 -12.98
CA ARG A 61 -25.67 -7.76 -13.28
C ARG A 61 -25.66 -6.77 -12.10
N GLN A 62 -25.59 -7.29 -10.88
CA GLN A 62 -25.52 -6.53 -9.63
C GLN A 62 -24.10 -5.99 -9.32
N GLY A 63 -23.08 -6.39 -10.08
CA GLY A 63 -21.71 -5.87 -9.96
C GLY A 63 -20.80 -6.67 -9.01
N TYR A 64 -21.12 -7.92 -8.70
CA TYR A 64 -20.23 -8.80 -7.95
C TYR A 64 -18.97 -9.16 -8.75
N SER A 65 -17.85 -9.37 -8.06
CA SER A 65 -16.59 -9.78 -8.69
C SER A 65 -16.67 -11.20 -9.27
N ASP A 66 -15.98 -11.44 -10.40
CA ASP A 66 -15.97 -12.76 -11.05
C ASP A 66 -15.42 -13.85 -10.12
N ARG A 67 -14.40 -13.53 -9.30
CA ARG A 67 -13.85 -14.43 -8.27
C ARG A 67 -14.90 -14.82 -7.21
N PHE A 68 -15.77 -13.90 -6.82
CA PHE A 68 -16.85 -14.19 -5.88
C PHE A 68 -17.96 -15.04 -6.51
N ILE A 69 -18.27 -14.82 -7.78
CA ILE A 69 -19.21 -15.64 -8.54
C ILE A 69 -18.67 -17.07 -8.67
N GLU A 70 -17.38 -17.23 -8.93
CA GLU A 70 -16.69 -18.52 -8.96
C GLU A 70 -16.78 -19.24 -7.61
N LEU A 71 -16.49 -18.54 -6.50
CA LEU A 71 -16.67 -19.07 -5.14
C LEU A 71 -18.10 -19.59 -4.92
N LEU A 72 -19.13 -18.84 -5.32
CA LEU A 72 -20.52 -19.26 -5.19
C LEU A 72 -20.85 -20.49 -6.04
N LYS A 73 -20.31 -20.57 -7.27
CA LYS A 73 -20.46 -21.76 -8.13
C LYS A 73 -19.83 -22.98 -7.46
N VAL A 74 -18.60 -22.86 -6.97
CA VAL A 74 -17.88 -23.95 -6.29
C VAL A 74 -18.59 -24.35 -4.99
N ALA A 75 -19.10 -23.39 -4.22
CA ALA A 75 -19.90 -23.66 -3.02
C ALA A 75 -21.22 -24.39 -3.34
N SER A 76 -21.90 -24.01 -4.44
CA SER A 76 -23.12 -24.68 -4.90
C SER A 76 -22.84 -26.10 -5.38
N LEU A 77 -21.71 -26.31 -6.06
CA LEU A 77 -21.25 -27.62 -6.51
C LEU A 77 -20.93 -28.51 -5.31
N SER A 78 -20.15 -28.00 -4.36
CA SER A 78 -19.81 -28.69 -3.10
C SER A 78 -21.04 -29.08 -2.28
N GLN A 79 -22.06 -28.21 -2.23
CA GLN A 79 -23.35 -28.53 -1.60
C GLN A 79 -24.07 -29.68 -2.31
N ARG A 80 -24.07 -29.70 -3.65
CA ARG A 80 -24.74 -30.73 -4.46
C ARG A 80 -24.01 -32.07 -4.42
N THR A 81 -22.68 -32.06 -4.44
CA THR A 81 -21.85 -33.27 -4.40
C THR A 81 -21.67 -33.82 -2.99
N GLY A 82 -21.94 -33.02 -1.96
CA GLY A 82 -21.66 -33.36 -0.57
C GLY A 82 -20.16 -33.45 -0.25
N SER A 83 -19.29 -32.99 -1.15
CA SER A 83 -17.83 -33.05 -1.02
C SER A 83 -17.23 -31.67 -0.78
N ILE A 84 -16.33 -31.56 0.20
CA ILE A 84 -15.62 -30.31 0.53
C ILE A 84 -14.39 -30.11 -0.38
N GLU A 85 -13.96 -31.15 -1.10
CA GLU A 85 -12.75 -31.14 -1.92
C GLU A 85 -12.69 -30.00 -2.95
N PRO A 86 -13.78 -29.66 -3.68
CA PRO A 86 -13.75 -28.52 -4.61
C PRO A 86 -13.41 -27.19 -3.93
N LEU A 87 -13.87 -26.98 -2.69
CA LEU A 87 -13.55 -25.78 -1.92
C LEU A 87 -12.11 -25.78 -1.42
N LYS A 88 -11.57 -26.94 -1.05
CA LYS A 88 -10.15 -27.05 -0.66
C LYS A 88 -9.23 -26.76 -1.85
N SER A 89 -9.51 -27.35 -3.01
CA SER A 89 -8.74 -27.10 -4.23
C SER A 89 -8.76 -25.62 -4.60
N LEU A 90 -9.92 -24.95 -4.46
CA LEU A 90 -10.02 -23.50 -4.68
C LEU A 90 -9.17 -22.69 -3.69
N VAL A 91 -9.15 -23.07 -2.41
CA VAL A 91 -8.31 -22.40 -1.39
C VAL A 91 -6.83 -22.61 -1.69
N GLU A 92 -6.42 -23.85 -1.97
CA GLU A 92 -5.04 -24.21 -2.31
C GLU A 92 -4.56 -23.49 -3.57
N GLU A 93 -5.40 -23.42 -4.60
CA GLU A 93 -5.14 -22.65 -5.82
C GLU A 93 -4.92 -21.17 -5.50
N LYS A 94 -5.79 -20.53 -4.72
CA LYS A 94 -5.66 -19.10 -4.38
C LYS A 94 -4.46 -18.80 -3.49
N ILE A 95 -4.12 -19.70 -2.57
CA ILE A 95 -2.89 -19.62 -1.76
C ILE A 95 -1.66 -19.75 -2.69
N SER A 96 -1.70 -20.67 -3.66
CA SER A 96 -0.62 -20.87 -4.62
C SER A 96 -0.44 -19.70 -5.58
N GLU A 97 -1.53 -19.09 -6.06
CA GLU A 97 -1.53 -17.85 -6.85
C GLU A 97 -0.86 -16.74 -6.05
N THR A 98 -1.29 -16.54 -4.79
CA THR A 98 -0.70 -15.52 -3.91
C THR A 98 0.80 -15.74 -3.69
N ARG A 99 1.23 -17.00 -3.62
CA ARG A 99 2.65 -17.36 -3.52
C ARG A 99 3.40 -17.03 -4.81
N ALA A 100 2.86 -17.37 -5.97
CA ALA A 100 3.46 -17.07 -7.26
C ALA A 100 3.58 -15.54 -7.44
N ASP A 101 2.55 -14.79 -7.07
CA ASP A 101 2.56 -13.32 -7.09
C ASP A 101 3.67 -12.76 -6.19
N LEU A 102 3.88 -13.34 -5.00
CA LEU A 102 4.96 -12.95 -4.08
C LEU A 102 6.37 -13.30 -4.59
N GLU A 103 6.50 -14.34 -5.40
CA GLU A 103 7.76 -14.71 -6.06
C GLU A 103 8.05 -13.75 -7.23
N LEU A 104 7.03 -13.39 -8.02
CA LEU A 104 7.14 -12.41 -9.10
C LEU A 104 7.24 -10.96 -8.61
N MET A 105 6.83 -10.70 -7.37
CA MET A 105 6.76 -9.35 -6.84
C MET A 105 8.11 -8.62 -6.87
N ASP A 106 9.23 -9.32 -6.64
CA ASP A 106 10.57 -8.70 -6.67
C ASP A 106 10.87 -8.13 -8.06
N TYR A 107 10.49 -8.86 -9.11
CA TYR A 107 10.63 -8.40 -10.49
C TYR A 107 9.70 -7.22 -10.78
N THR A 108 8.42 -7.33 -10.41
CA THR A 108 7.43 -6.25 -10.62
C THR A 108 7.81 -4.97 -9.88
N ILE A 109 8.28 -5.09 -8.63
CA ILE A 109 8.79 -3.97 -7.84
C ILE A 109 9.97 -3.32 -8.55
N SER A 110 10.97 -4.11 -8.97
CA SER A 110 12.16 -3.58 -9.61
C SER A 110 11.80 -2.78 -10.87
N GLN A 111 10.92 -3.34 -11.71
CA GLN A 111 10.43 -2.66 -12.91
C GLN A 111 9.66 -1.38 -12.59
N ASN A 112 8.77 -1.42 -11.59
CA ASN A 112 8.00 -0.25 -11.17
C ASN A 112 8.91 0.87 -10.65
N MET A 113 9.95 0.52 -9.88
CA MET A 113 10.90 1.48 -9.34
C MET A 113 11.82 2.06 -10.43
N GLU A 114 12.23 1.25 -11.40
CA GLU A 114 12.96 1.71 -12.58
C GLU A 114 12.11 2.68 -13.41
N LEU A 115 10.86 2.33 -13.70
CA LEU A 115 9.94 3.21 -14.42
C LEU A 115 9.73 4.52 -13.65
N LEU A 116 9.55 4.46 -12.34
CA LEU A 116 9.43 5.65 -11.50
C LEU A 116 10.70 6.52 -11.55
N SER A 117 11.89 5.90 -11.55
CA SER A 117 13.17 6.61 -11.66
C SER A 117 13.25 7.44 -12.94
N VAL A 118 12.68 6.96 -14.05
CA VAL A 118 12.64 7.69 -15.30
C VAL A 118 11.91 9.02 -15.13
N PHE A 119 10.74 9.01 -14.48
CA PHE A 119 9.91 10.22 -14.31
C PHE A 119 10.37 11.14 -13.18
N VAL A 120 11.02 10.61 -12.15
CA VAL A 120 11.41 11.38 -10.95
C VAL A 120 12.86 11.88 -11.01
N LEU A 121 13.73 11.16 -11.74
CA LEU A 121 15.15 11.47 -11.85
C LEU A 121 15.55 11.87 -13.28
N LEU A 122 15.42 10.95 -14.25
CA LEU A 122 16.04 11.10 -15.57
C LEU A 122 15.38 12.19 -16.41
N LEU A 123 14.06 12.12 -16.60
CA LEU A 123 13.29 13.13 -17.36
C LEU A 123 13.46 14.53 -16.77
N PRO A 124 13.23 14.74 -15.45
CA PRO A 124 13.43 16.05 -14.84
C PRO A 124 14.85 16.57 -15.01
N SER A 125 15.88 15.72 -14.83
CA SER A 125 17.27 16.14 -14.96
C SER A 125 17.66 16.55 -16.39
N ILE A 126 17.21 15.78 -17.40
CA ILE A 126 17.48 16.07 -18.81
C ILE A 126 16.71 17.31 -19.27
N LEU A 127 15.43 17.40 -18.91
CA LEU A 127 14.60 18.56 -19.26
C LEU A 127 15.10 19.82 -18.58
N ALA A 128 15.48 19.75 -17.30
CA ALA A 128 16.11 20.86 -16.61
C ALA A 128 17.36 21.32 -17.37
N SER A 129 18.33 20.44 -17.61
CA SER A 129 19.61 20.83 -18.22
C SER A 129 19.45 21.46 -19.61
N LEU A 130 18.52 20.96 -20.43
CA LEU A 130 18.24 21.51 -21.76
C LEU A 130 17.46 22.83 -21.70
N LEU A 131 16.37 22.86 -20.93
CA LEU A 131 15.45 24.00 -20.90
C LEU A 131 16.04 25.19 -20.16
N PHE A 132 16.96 24.99 -19.21
CA PHE A 132 17.66 26.11 -18.56
C PHE A 132 18.47 26.96 -19.54
N ILE A 133 18.95 26.37 -20.64
CA ILE A 133 19.74 27.06 -21.67
C ILE A 133 18.82 27.81 -22.66
N VAL A 134 17.64 27.26 -22.92
CA VAL A 134 16.71 27.74 -23.95
C VAL A 134 15.67 28.72 -23.39
N ASN A 135 15.00 28.36 -22.30
CA ASN A 135 13.98 29.20 -21.66
C ASN A 135 13.79 28.82 -20.16
N PRO A 136 14.39 29.57 -19.22
CA PRO A 136 14.34 29.25 -17.80
C PRO A 136 12.96 29.44 -17.16
N THR A 137 12.08 30.27 -17.73
CA THR A 137 10.74 30.54 -17.16
C THR A 137 9.82 29.33 -17.19
N ILE A 138 10.00 28.43 -18.17
CA ILE A 138 9.16 27.23 -18.36
C ILE A 138 9.70 26.02 -17.58
N VAL A 139 10.97 26.05 -17.16
CA VAL A 139 11.62 24.91 -16.47
C VAL A 139 10.88 24.51 -15.20
N ALA A 140 10.50 25.51 -14.40
CA ALA A 140 9.79 25.30 -13.14
C ALA A 140 8.45 24.55 -13.32
N THR A 141 7.66 24.94 -14.32
CA THR A 141 6.34 24.34 -14.58
C THR A 141 6.46 22.93 -15.12
N ILE A 142 7.44 22.69 -16.00
CA ILE A 142 7.71 21.36 -16.55
C ILE A 142 8.24 20.39 -15.47
N LEU A 143 9.14 20.84 -14.59
CA LEU A 143 9.64 20.01 -13.49
C LEU A 143 8.53 19.59 -12.53
N LEU A 144 7.63 20.54 -12.19
CA LEU A 144 6.46 20.22 -11.38
C LEU A 144 5.52 19.23 -12.11
N ALA A 145 5.27 19.43 -13.40
CA ALA A 145 4.45 18.51 -14.19
C ALA A 145 5.03 17.09 -14.22
N CYS A 146 6.35 16.94 -14.43
CA CYS A 146 7.02 15.63 -14.37
C CYS A 146 6.90 14.98 -12.99
N SER A 147 7.10 15.75 -11.91
CA SER A 147 6.95 15.22 -10.54
C SER A 147 5.52 14.79 -10.22
N ALA A 148 4.51 15.53 -10.71
CA ALA A 148 3.10 15.21 -10.55
C ALA A 148 2.71 13.95 -11.35
N LEU A 149 3.23 13.80 -12.58
CA LEU A 149 3.07 12.57 -13.35
C LEU A 149 3.72 11.37 -12.66
N GLY A 150 4.92 11.55 -12.09
CA GLY A 150 5.59 10.53 -11.28
C GLY A 150 4.76 10.09 -10.07
N LEU A 151 4.11 11.03 -9.38
CA LEU A 151 3.20 10.75 -8.27
C LEU A 151 1.99 9.91 -8.71
N ILE A 152 1.34 10.31 -9.81
CA ILE A 152 0.15 9.60 -10.34
C ILE A 152 0.54 8.18 -10.75
N LEU A 153 1.64 8.03 -11.50
CA LEU A 153 2.17 6.72 -11.90
C LEU A 153 2.51 5.87 -10.66
N GLY A 154 3.17 6.45 -9.66
CA GLY A 154 3.50 5.78 -8.42
C GLY A 154 2.28 5.17 -7.71
N ILE A 155 1.19 5.93 -7.62
CA ILE A 155 -0.06 5.45 -7.01
C ILE A 155 -0.68 4.32 -7.85
N CYS A 156 -0.75 4.50 -9.17
CA CYS A 156 -1.33 3.49 -10.06
C CYS A 156 -0.57 2.16 -10.00
N LEU A 157 0.76 2.20 -10.10
CA LEU A 157 1.61 1.00 -10.05
C LEU A 157 1.50 0.31 -8.68
N GLY A 158 1.58 1.08 -7.59
CA GLY A 158 1.49 0.51 -6.25
C GLY A 158 0.13 -0.11 -5.94
N LEU A 159 -0.97 0.40 -6.52
CA LEU A 159 -2.31 -0.19 -6.34
C LEU A 159 -2.53 -1.46 -7.16
N ILE A 160 -1.91 -1.58 -8.34
CA ILE A 160 -2.09 -2.71 -9.25
C ILE A 160 -1.22 -3.90 -8.82
N SER A 161 0.02 -3.65 -8.39
CA SER A 161 1.00 -4.72 -8.19
C SER A 161 0.82 -5.54 -6.91
N ILE A 162 -0.02 -5.10 -5.97
CA ILE A 162 -0.11 -5.75 -4.65
C ILE A 162 -1.45 -6.45 -4.52
N PRO A 163 -1.45 -7.76 -4.21
CA PRO A 163 -2.68 -8.50 -3.98
C PRO A 163 -3.45 -7.85 -2.83
N TRP A 164 -4.73 -7.61 -3.06
CA TRP A 164 -5.60 -6.87 -2.14
C TRP A 164 -5.84 -7.64 -0.83
N GLU A 165 -5.58 -8.94 -0.84
CA GLU A 165 -5.69 -9.90 0.25
C GLU A 165 -4.61 -9.71 1.33
N LEU A 166 -3.46 -9.09 0.98
CA LEU A 166 -2.35 -8.83 1.89
C LEU A 166 -2.38 -7.41 2.49
N ARG A 167 -3.40 -6.60 2.16
CA ARG A 167 -3.49 -5.21 2.61
C ARG A 167 -3.85 -5.13 4.09
N ILE A 168 -3.08 -4.34 4.82
CA ILE A 168 -3.36 -4.06 6.23
C ILE A 168 -4.47 -3.01 6.32
N ARG A 169 -5.38 -3.21 7.27
CA ARG A 169 -6.48 -2.27 7.54
C ARG A 169 -5.90 -0.88 7.87
N GLY A 170 -6.38 0.15 7.18
CA GLY A 170 -5.97 1.54 7.39
C GLY A 170 -6.91 2.28 8.33
N SER A 171 -6.45 3.39 8.90
CA SER A 171 -7.33 4.39 9.55
C SER A 171 -7.74 5.45 8.52
N VAL A 172 -8.97 5.96 8.59
CA VAL A 172 -9.35 7.14 7.77
C VAL A 172 -8.80 8.44 8.36
N LEU A 173 -8.45 8.44 9.65
CA LEU A 173 -8.01 9.65 10.38
C LEU A 173 -6.77 10.31 9.74
N PRO A 174 -5.68 9.59 9.39
CA PRO A 174 -4.50 10.18 8.79
C PRO A 174 -4.77 10.85 7.45
N LEU A 175 -5.76 10.38 6.68
CA LEU A 175 -6.15 10.98 5.40
C LEU A 175 -6.81 12.35 5.60
N ILE A 176 -7.54 12.52 6.70
CA ILE A 176 -8.24 13.76 7.05
C ILE A 176 -7.28 14.76 7.71
N PHE A 177 -6.44 14.28 8.62
CA PHE A 177 -5.51 15.15 9.35
C PHE A 177 -4.28 15.53 8.54
N SER A 178 -3.84 14.72 7.56
CA SER A 178 -2.64 15.04 6.78
C SER A 178 -2.69 16.38 6.05
N PRO A 179 -3.75 16.75 5.31
CA PRO A 179 -3.80 18.07 4.66
C PRO A 179 -3.82 19.21 5.68
N VAL A 180 -4.53 19.06 6.80
CA VAL A 180 -4.62 20.11 7.82
C VAL A 180 -3.26 20.38 8.46
N ILE A 181 -2.56 19.32 8.88
CA ILE A 181 -1.23 19.44 9.49
C ILE A 181 -0.24 20.01 8.47
N PHE A 182 -0.30 19.58 7.21
CA PHE A 182 0.54 20.12 6.15
C PHE A 182 0.30 21.61 5.92
N LEU A 183 -0.95 22.06 5.81
CA LEU A 183 -1.28 23.48 5.58
C LEU A 183 -0.83 24.38 6.75
N VAL A 184 -1.03 23.92 7.99
CA VAL A 184 -0.59 24.65 9.18
C VAL A 184 0.94 24.74 9.22
N ALA A 185 1.64 23.64 8.94
CA ALA A 185 3.10 23.66 8.88
C ALA A 185 3.62 24.55 7.73
N PHE A 186 2.98 24.49 6.56
CA PHE A 186 3.34 25.31 5.41
C PHE A 186 3.15 26.81 5.69
N TYR A 187 2.07 27.18 6.40
CA TYR A 187 1.85 28.56 6.82
C TYR A 187 2.96 29.09 7.74
N ILE A 188 3.52 28.26 8.61
CA ILE A 188 4.57 28.66 9.57
C ILE A 188 5.96 28.69 8.92
N PHE A 189 6.31 27.64 8.17
CA PHE A 189 7.68 27.43 7.69
C PHE A 189 7.94 27.94 6.28
N GLN A 190 6.88 28.19 5.49
CA GLN A 190 6.95 28.59 4.08
C GLN A 190 7.83 27.69 3.20
N ASP A 191 8.11 26.46 3.64
CA ASP A 191 8.96 25.50 2.96
C ASP A 191 8.25 24.15 2.89
N PRO A 192 7.95 23.62 1.68
CA PRO A 192 7.18 22.40 1.52
C PRO A 192 7.88 21.17 2.08
N LEU A 193 9.23 21.10 2.04
CA LEU A 193 9.99 19.96 2.56
C LEU A 193 9.93 19.90 4.09
N LYS A 194 10.13 21.04 4.75
CA LYS A 194 10.03 21.13 6.22
C LYS A 194 8.62 20.82 6.70
N SER A 195 7.61 21.25 5.95
CA SER A 195 6.20 20.98 6.23
C SER A 195 5.88 19.48 6.20
N LEU A 196 6.43 18.74 5.23
CA LEU A 196 6.29 17.28 5.15
C LEU A 196 7.01 16.55 6.30
N VAL A 197 8.17 17.05 6.75
CA VAL A 197 8.87 16.49 7.92
C VAL A 197 7.98 16.62 9.17
N ILE A 198 7.40 17.80 9.42
CA ILE A 198 6.54 18.05 10.58
C ILE A 198 5.29 17.18 10.54
N LEU A 199 4.64 17.10 9.37
CA LEU A 199 3.51 16.20 9.13
C LEU A 199 3.85 14.77 9.55
N SER A 200 5.03 14.30 9.13
CA SER A 200 5.48 12.95 9.42
C SER A 200 5.81 12.75 10.90
N ILE A 201 6.45 13.72 11.57
CA ILE A 201 6.73 13.68 13.02
C ILE A 201 5.43 13.53 13.83
N VAL A 202 4.39 14.29 13.47
CA VAL A 202 3.12 14.28 14.20
C VAL A 202 2.32 13.00 13.98
N LEU A 203 2.24 12.49 12.75
CA LEU A 203 1.41 11.32 12.42
C LEU A 203 2.11 9.97 12.60
N SER A 204 3.43 9.92 12.50
CA SER A 204 4.20 8.66 12.53
C SER A 204 3.99 7.85 13.82
N PRO A 205 4.03 8.43 15.04
CA PRO A 205 3.85 7.65 16.28
C PRO A 205 2.48 6.95 16.35
N TYR A 206 1.41 7.65 15.96
CA TYR A 206 0.05 7.10 15.93
C TYR A 206 -0.05 5.95 14.93
N LEU A 207 0.44 6.16 13.70
CA LEU A 207 0.42 5.16 12.65
C LEU A 207 1.27 3.94 12.98
N PHE A 208 2.40 4.14 13.67
CA PHE A 208 3.29 3.06 14.07
C PHE A 208 2.63 2.17 15.13
N LYS A 209 1.99 2.80 16.13
CA LYS A 209 1.20 2.09 17.15
C LYS A 209 0.08 1.29 16.49
N LYS A 210 -0.70 1.91 15.61
CA LYS A 210 -1.80 1.25 14.90
C LYS A 210 -1.31 0.09 14.05
N LEU A 211 -0.26 0.28 13.25
CA LEU A 211 0.31 -0.78 12.42
C LEU A 211 0.74 -1.98 13.28
N ARG A 212 1.34 -1.73 14.45
CA ARG A 212 1.73 -2.79 15.39
C ARG A 212 0.53 -3.52 15.98
N GLU A 213 -0.56 -2.82 16.28
CA GLU A 213 -1.80 -3.41 16.76
C GLU A 213 -2.44 -4.32 15.70
N GLU A 214 -2.54 -3.86 14.45
CA GLU A 214 -3.12 -4.65 13.35
C GLU A 214 -2.29 -5.92 13.07
N LEU A 215 -0.96 -5.83 13.13
CA LEU A 215 -0.09 -7.01 13.01
C LEU A 215 -0.24 -7.98 14.18
N LYS A 216 -0.41 -7.47 15.40
CA LYS A 216 -0.69 -8.30 16.58
C LYS A 216 -2.00 -9.06 16.44
N VAL A 217 -3.03 -8.50 15.80
CA VAL A 217 -4.29 -9.20 15.55
C VAL A 217 -4.07 -10.46 14.68
N LEU A 218 -3.20 -10.37 13.65
CA LEU A 218 -2.82 -11.53 12.84
C LEU A 218 -2.07 -12.59 13.66
N GLU A 219 -1.12 -12.19 14.51
CA GLU A 219 -0.40 -13.11 15.38
C GLU A 219 -1.31 -13.75 16.44
N GLU A 220 -2.22 -12.97 17.02
CA GLU A 220 -3.21 -13.42 17.99
C GLU A 220 -4.15 -14.46 17.39
N SER A 221 -4.71 -14.21 16.20
CA SER A 221 -5.53 -15.21 15.49
C SER A 221 -4.78 -16.51 15.19
N LEU A 222 -3.48 -16.43 14.90
CA LEU A 222 -2.64 -17.62 14.67
C LEU A 222 -2.40 -18.37 15.97
N GLU A 223 -2.24 -17.67 17.09
CA GLU A 223 -2.14 -18.28 18.41
C GLU A 223 -3.46 -18.93 18.85
N LEU A 224 -4.59 -18.27 18.62
CA LEU A 224 -5.92 -18.84 18.84
C LEU A 224 -6.12 -20.13 18.03
N ALA A 225 -5.73 -20.13 16.75
CA ALA A 225 -5.77 -21.35 15.93
C ALA A 225 -4.87 -22.46 16.49
N ARG A 226 -3.67 -22.14 16.97
CA ARG A 226 -2.77 -23.11 17.62
C ARG A 226 -3.39 -23.69 18.89
N ARG A 227 -3.90 -22.85 19.79
CA ARG A 227 -4.56 -23.29 21.03
C ARG A 227 -5.83 -24.10 20.75
N ALA A 228 -6.57 -23.77 19.70
CA ALA A 228 -7.71 -24.56 19.28
C ALA A 228 -7.29 -25.99 18.85
N THR A 229 -6.18 -26.13 18.10
CA THR A 229 -5.71 -27.47 17.66
C THR A 229 -5.25 -28.40 18.79
N THR A 230 -4.82 -27.86 19.93
CA THR A 230 -4.41 -28.66 21.08
C THR A 230 -5.59 -29.11 21.95
N SER A 231 -6.79 -28.60 21.69
CA SER A 231 -8.00 -28.94 22.43
C SER A 231 -8.67 -30.22 21.90
N THR A 232 -9.03 -31.13 22.79
CA THR A 232 -9.67 -32.41 22.44
C THR A 232 -11.18 -32.43 22.63
N SER A 233 -11.75 -31.51 23.43
CA SER A 233 -13.18 -31.52 23.77
C SER A 233 -13.80 -30.13 23.85
N ASN A 234 -13.26 -29.22 24.67
CA ASN A 234 -13.81 -27.86 24.82
C ASN A 234 -12.83 -26.80 24.28
N ILE A 235 -13.10 -26.34 23.06
CA ILE A 235 -12.32 -25.30 22.39
C ILE A 235 -12.35 -23.99 23.17
N PHE A 236 -13.50 -23.56 23.71
CA PHE A 236 -13.60 -22.30 24.45
C PHE A 236 -12.73 -22.30 25.72
N ARG A 237 -12.71 -23.42 26.44
CA ARG A 237 -11.86 -23.58 27.62
C ARG A 237 -10.37 -23.58 27.26
N ALA A 238 -9.99 -24.18 26.13
CA ALA A 238 -8.60 -24.20 25.66
C ALA A 238 -8.12 -22.85 25.11
N LEU A 239 -9.04 -22.03 24.63
CA LEU A 239 -8.75 -20.66 24.20
C LEU A 239 -8.61 -19.69 25.38
N GLU A 240 -8.97 -20.11 26.61
CA GLU A 240 -9.01 -19.26 27.82
C GLU A 240 -9.95 -18.05 27.63
N ILE A 241 -11.00 -18.21 26.83
CA ILE A 241 -11.98 -17.17 26.55
C ILE A 241 -13.24 -17.41 27.38
N GLU A 242 -13.62 -16.43 28.18
CA GLU A 242 -14.86 -16.46 28.98
C GLU A 242 -16.11 -16.17 28.12
N ASP A 243 -15.97 -15.31 27.09
CA ASP A 243 -17.06 -14.92 26.19
C ASP A 243 -16.84 -15.39 24.73
N PRO A 244 -17.61 -16.38 24.24
CA PRO A 244 -17.55 -16.85 22.85
C PRO A 244 -17.72 -15.75 21.79
N GLU A 245 -18.43 -14.66 22.11
CA GLU A 245 -18.66 -13.54 21.19
C GLU A 245 -17.38 -12.73 20.90
N TYR A 246 -16.34 -12.87 21.73
CA TYR A 246 -15.02 -12.28 21.48
C TYR A 246 -14.46 -12.66 20.09
N LEU A 247 -14.67 -13.91 19.68
CA LEU A 247 -14.24 -14.42 18.36
C LEU A 247 -14.99 -13.77 17.19
N LEU A 248 -16.15 -13.16 17.45
CA LEU A 248 -16.97 -12.47 16.45
C LEU A 248 -16.73 -10.95 16.43
N SER A 249 -15.89 -10.44 17.33
CA SER A 249 -15.62 -9.01 17.47
C SER A 249 -15.07 -8.35 16.20
N ASP A 250 -15.41 -7.08 16.00
CA ASP A 250 -14.96 -6.26 14.85
C ASP A 250 -13.46 -5.90 14.87
N ARG A 251 -12.74 -6.39 15.90
CA ARG A 251 -11.28 -6.28 16.01
C ARG A 251 -10.60 -7.13 14.94
N PHE A 252 -11.12 -8.31 14.64
CA PHE A 252 -10.58 -9.20 13.62
C PHE A 252 -11.02 -8.75 12.22
N TYR A 253 -10.11 -8.79 11.25
CA TYR A 253 -10.39 -8.37 9.87
C TYR A 253 -9.83 -9.36 8.84
N GLY A 254 -10.43 -9.37 7.65
CA GLY A 254 -9.99 -10.22 6.54
C GLY A 254 -9.88 -11.70 6.93
N VAL A 255 -8.73 -12.31 6.66
CA VAL A 255 -8.46 -13.73 6.94
C VAL A 255 -8.51 -14.03 8.44
N SER A 256 -8.02 -13.14 9.31
CA SER A 256 -8.10 -13.34 10.77
C SER A 256 -9.53 -13.46 11.28
N ARG A 257 -10.46 -12.67 10.70
CA ARG A 257 -11.89 -12.74 11.03
C ARG A 257 -12.48 -14.07 10.60
N ALA A 258 -12.19 -14.51 9.37
CA ALA A 258 -12.66 -15.80 8.87
C ALA A 258 -12.24 -16.96 9.77
N ILE A 259 -11.01 -16.92 10.29
CA ILE A 259 -10.47 -17.95 11.16
C ILE A 259 -11.15 -17.95 12.52
N CYS A 260 -11.30 -16.79 13.16
CA CYS A 260 -11.99 -16.70 14.46
C CYS A 260 -13.45 -17.16 14.35
N VAL A 261 -14.12 -16.81 13.26
CA VAL A 261 -15.50 -17.27 12.99
C VAL A 261 -15.53 -18.76 12.65
N ALA A 262 -14.55 -19.29 11.93
CA ALA A 262 -14.44 -20.73 11.66
C ALA A 262 -14.22 -21.51 12.96
N ILE A 263 -13.35 -21.03 13.87
CA ILE A 263 -13.14 -21.60 15.21
C ILE A 263 -14.45 -21.58 16.00
N TYR A 264 -15.19 -20.48 15.97
CA TYR A 264 -16.50 -20.37 16.64
C TYR A 264 -17.52 -21.38 16.10
N LEU A 265 -17.61 -21.52 14.77
CA LEU A 265 -18.52 -22.49 14.14
C LEU A 265 -18.11 -23.93 14.43
N LEU A 266 -16.81 -24.23 14.40
CA LEU A 266 -16.24 -25.54 14.77
C LEU A 266 -16.46 -25.86 16.25
N ALA A 267 -16.40 -24.87 17.13
CA ALA A 267 -16.66 -25.07 18.55
C ALA A 267 -18.14 -25.41 18.83
N LEU A 268 -19.07 -24.86 18.04
CA LEU A 268 -20.51 -25.07 18.21
C LEU A 268 -21.06 -26.30 17.50
N HIS A 269 -20.57 -26.58 16.29
CA HIS A 269 -21.13 -27.61 15.40
C HIS A 269 -20.09 -28.69 15.04
N GLY A 270 -18.93 -28.67 15.69
CA GLY A 270 -17.85 -29.61 15.44
C GLY A 270 -18.20 -31.03 15.83
N GLY A 271 -18.09 -31.95 14.88
CA GLY A 271 -18.25 -33.40 15.08
C GLY A 271 -16.93 -34.16 15.01
N ALA A 272 -16.98 -35.41 14.52
CA ALA A 272 -15.83 -36.32 14.49
C ALA A 272 -14.59 -35.81 13.73
N ARG A 273 -14.76 -34.89 12.76
CA ARG A 273 -13.66 -34.31 11.95
C ARG A 273 -13.12 -32.97 12.48
N LEU A 274 -13.47 -32.58 13.70
CA LEU A 274 -13.05 -31.32 14.32
C LEU A 274 -11.54 -31.09 14.22
N ARG A 275 -10.75 -32.09 14.63
CA ARG A 275 -9.28 -31.99 14.66
C ARG A 275 -8.68 -31.80 13.27
N GLU A 276 -9.19 -32.52 12.28
CA GLU A 276 -8.73 -32.39 10.88
C GLU A 276 -9.00 -30.98 10.33
N SER A 277 -10.20 -30.45 10.56
CA SER A 277 -10.57 -29.09 10.14
C SER A 277 -9.72 -28.02 10.84
N LEU A 278 -9.45 -28.18 12.14
CA LEU A 278 -8.60 -27.25 12.89
C LEU A 278 -7.14 -27.28 12.43
N VAL A 279 -6.59 -28.46 12.13
CA VAL A 279 -5.23 -28.59 11.60
C VAL A 279 -5.12 -27.90 10.24
N LYS A 280 -6.09 -28.10 9.34
CA LYS A 280 -6.13 -27.41 8.04
C LYS A 280 -6.26 -25.90 8.19
N LEU A 281 -7.10 -25.43 9.12
CA LEU A 281 -7.24 -24.01 9.42
C LEU A 281 -5.92 -23.42 9.92
N LEU A 282 -5.19 -24.17 10.76
CA LEU A 282 -3.86 -23.78 11.24
C LEU A 282 -2.82 -23.73 10.13
N GLU A 283 -2.87 -24.64 9.15
CA GLU A 283 -2.01 -24.61 7.96
C GLU A 283 -2.28 -23.35 7.15
N TYR A 284 -3.54 -23.06 6.81
CA TYR A 284 -3.90 -21.87 6.03
C TYR A 284 -3.49 -20.56 6.70
N ILE A 285 -3.70 -20.39 8.02
CA ILE A 285 -3.26 -19.16 8.70
C ILE A 285 -1.74 -19.06 8.79
N ARG A 286 -1.06 -20.18 8.99
CA ARG A 286 0.40 -20.21 9.09
C ARG A 286 1.04 -19.76 7.77
N ASP A 287 0.52 -20.26 6.66
CA ASP A 287 0.98 -19.87 5.33
C ASP A 287 0.69 -18.40 5.06
N TYR A 288 -0.54 -17.93 5.35
CA TYR A 288 -0.93 -16.53 5.19
C TYR A 288 -0.05 -15.57 6.03
N VAL A 289 0.13 -15.84 7.32
CA VAL A 289 0.99 -15.02 8.19
C VAL A 289 2.45 -15.11 7.75
N GLY A 290 2.90 -16.28 7.30
CA GLY A 290 4.22 -16.47 6.70
C GLY A 290 4.43 -15.58 5.48
N TYR A 291 3.44 -15.49 4.60
CA TYR A 291 3.46 -14.62 3.42
C TYR A 291 3.50 -13.14 3.79
N VAL A 292 2.67 -12.68 4.73
CA VAL A 292 2.70 -11.29 5.21
C VAL A 292 4.08 -10.93 5.78
N LYS A 293 4.71 -11.84 6.54
CA LYS A 293 6.06 -11.61 7.10
C LYS A 293 7.13 -11.60 6.00
N ARG A 294 7.06 -12.51 5.02
CA ARG A 294 7.99 -12.57 3.89
C ARG A 294 7.88 -11.32 3.01
N LEU A 295 6.65 -10.92 2.67
CA LEU A 295 6.35 -9.69 1.94
C LEU A 295 7.05 -8.50 2.61
N ARG A 296 6.75 -8.26 3.89
CA ARG A 296 7.33 -7.15 4.65
C ARG A 296 8.85 -7.19 4.74
N ASN A 297 9.46 -8.36 4.83
CA ASN A 297 10.92 -8.49 4.86
C ASN A 297 11.54 -8.12 3.52
N LYS A 298 10.97 -8.60 2.40
CA LYS A 298 11.42 -8.22 1.05
C LYS A 298 11.27 -6.72 0.82
N THR A 299 10.14 -6.15 1.21
CA THR A 299 9.85 -4.71 1.02
C THR A 299 10.73 -3.78 1.87
N ARG A 300 11.49 -4.27 2.86
CA ARG A 300 12.48 -3.42 3.57
C ARG A 300 13.55 -2.88 2.63
N VAL A 301 13.96 -3.68 1.65
CA VAL A 301 14.98 -3.28 0.66
C VAL A 301 14.44 -2.16 -0.24
N ILE A 302 13.14 -2.17 -0.56
CA ILE A 302 12.49 -1.11 -1.36
C ILE A 302 12.53 0.24 -0.65
N PHE A 303 12.33 0.25 0.67
CA PHE A 303 12.42 1.48 1.43
C PHE A 303 13.82 2.11 1.33
N LEU A 304 14.88 1.29 1.43
CA LEU A 304 16.26 1.76 1.23
C LEU A 304 16.48 2.27 -0.19
N TYR A 305 16.02 1.52 -1.20
CA TYR A 305 16.11 1.92 -2.59
C TYR A 305 15.39 3.24 -2.85
N SER A 306 14.18 3.42 -2.30
CA SER A 306 13.38 4.64 -2.41
C SER A 306 14.09 5.84 -1.77
N ALA A 307 14.74 5.64 -0.62
CA ALA A 307 15.54 6.67 0.03
C ALA A 307 16.76 7.05 -0.82
N ILE A 308 17.49 6.07 -1.38
CA ILE A 308 18.64 6.30 -2.27
C ILE A 308 18.21 7.07 -3.52
N MET A 309 17.13 6.66 -4.16
CA MET A 309 16.60 7.34 -5.36
C MET A 309 16.16 8.77 -5.06
N GLY A 310 15.54 9.01 -3.89
CA GLY A 310 15.23 10.36 -3.41
C GLY A 310 16.49 11.21 -3.23
N MET A 311 17.52 10.67 -2.59
CA MET A 311 18.80 11.36 -2.41
C MET A 311 19.45 11.70 -3.76
N LEU A 312 19.51 10.75 -4.69
CA LEU A 312 20.07 10.98 -6.03
C LEU A 312 19.32 12.07 -6.80
N SER A 313 17.99 12.13 -6.67
CA SER A 313 17.16 13.19 -7.26
C SER A 313 17.43 14.56 -6.65
N ALA A 314 17.64 14.64 -5.33
CA ALA A 314 18.09 15.87 -4.67
C ALA A 314 19.48 16.31 -5.16
N VAL A 315 20.43 15.39 -5.22
CA VAL A 315 21.81 15.69 -5.65
C VAL A 315 21.83 16.18 -7.09
N SER A 316 21.10 15.52 -8.01
CA SER A 316 21.11 15.90 -9.44
C SER A 316 20.54 17.30 -9.66
N LEU A 317 19.39 17.61 -9.04
CA LEU A 317 18.77 18.94 -9.15
C LEU A 317 19.62 20.03 -8.46
N ALA A 318 20.23 19.73 -7.30
CA ALA A 318 21.15 20.65 -6.65
C ALA A 318 22.39 20.94 -7.50
N PHE A 319 22.97 19.91 -8.12
CA PHE A 319 24.12 20.06 -8.99
C PHE A 319 23.82 20.98 -10.17
N ILE A 320 22.66 20.81 -10.82
CA ILE A 320 22.22 21.67 -11.92
C ILE A 320 22.13 23.14 -11.46
N VAL A 321 21.52 23.40 -10.29
CA VAL A 321 21.42 24.77 -9.73
C VAL A 321 22.79 25.38 -9.47
N VAL A 322 23.72 24.63 -8.87
CA VAL A 322 25.06 25.14 -8.57
C VAL A 322 25.82 25.47 -9.85
N VAL A 323 25.79 24.58 -10.85
CA VAL A 323 26.43 24.82 -12.16
C VAL A 323 25.86 26.06 -12.84
N LEU A 324 24.53 26.24 -12.80
CA LEU A 324 23.90 27.44 -13.35
C LEU A 324 24.33 28.71 -12.63
N SER A 325 24.41 28.67 -11.30
CA SER A 325 24.87 29.81 -10.50
C SER A 325 26.35 30.16 -10.76
N PHE A 326 27.18 29.14 -10.98
CA PHE A 326 28.57 29.33 -11.36
C PHE A 326 28.68 30.01 -12.72
N LEU A 327 27.99 29.49 -13.73
CA LEU A 327 27.99 30.06 -15.08
C LEU A 327 27.44 31.50 -15.09
N SER A 328 26.42 31.80 -14.28
CA SER A 328 25.83 33.15 -14.24
C SER A 328 26.82 34.15 -13.65
N SER A 329 27.57 33.74 -12.62
CA SER A 329 28.58 34.57 -11.96
C SER A 329 29.82 34.85 -12.82
N THR A 330 30.30 33.85 -13.59
CA THR A 330 31.53 33.98 -14.40
C THR A 330 31.28 34.66 -15.75
N MET A 331 30.14 34.40 -16.39
CA MET A 331 29.83 34.97 -17.71
C MET A 331 29.32 36.42 -17.62
N SER A 332 28.71 36.83 -16.50
CA SER A 332 28.31 38.23 -16.27
C SER A 332 29.50 39.20 -16.25
N SER A 333 30.72 38.71 -15.95
CA SER A 333 31.95 39.52 -15.92
C SER A 333 32.68 39.60 -17.25
N SER A 334 32.36 38.74 -18.22
CA SER A 334 33.00 38.75 -19.54
C SER A 334 32.07 39.40 -20.58
N THR A 335 32.43 40.59 -21.05
CA THR A 335 31.82 41.29 -22.19
C THR A 335 32.14 40.58 -23.51
N LEU A 336 31.78 39.32 -23.66
CA LEU A 336 31.80 38.60 -24.93
C LEU A 336 30.37 38.61 -25.49
N PRO A 337 30.16 39.09 -26.73
CA PRO A 337 28.83 39.12 -27.33
C PRO A 337 28.42 37.68 -27.59
N LEU A 338 27.66 37.09 -26.66
CA LEU A 338 27.15 35.74 -26.83
C LEU A 338 26.17 35.72 -28.01
N ILE A 339 26.41 34.77 -28.90
CA ILE A 339 25.54 34.32 -29.97
C ILE A 339 24.10 34.24 -29.42
N THR A 340 23.17 34.89 -30.12
CA THR A 340 21.79 35.26 -29.74
C THR A 340 20.83 34.13 -29.32
N ALA A 341 21.32 32.90 -29.15
CA ALA A 341 20.51 31.70 -28.89
C ALA A 341 20.69 31.08 -27.49
N ILE A 342 21.68 31.52 -26.70
CA ILE A 342 21.92 30.99 -25.35
C ILE A 342 21.52 32.07 -24.34
N TYR A 343 20.42 31.83 -23.62
CA TYR A 343 19.96 32.73 -22.56
C TYR A 343 20.58 32.31 -21.23
N MET A 344 21.24 33.25 -20.55
CA MET A 344 21.80 33.04 -19.22
C MET A 344 20.79 33.54 -18.17
N PRO A 345 20.32 32.70 -17.23
CA PRO A 345 19.33 33.11 -16.25
C PRO A 345 19.86 34.20 -15.30
N SER A 346 18.97 35.14 -14.95
CA SER A 346 19.27 36.20 -13.98
C SER A 346 19.28 35.67 -12.53
N HIS A 347 19.85 36.43 -11.60
CA HIS A 347 19.87 36.05 -10.17
C HIS A 347 18.45 35.88 -9.58
N GLU A 348 17.47 36.68 -10.02
CA GLU A 348 16.08 36.59 -9.57
C GLU A 348 15.40 35.32 -10.09
N GLU A 349 15.64 34.95 -11.35
CA GLU A 349 15.15 33.70 -11.94
C GLU A 349 15.75 32.47 -11.25
N LEU A 350 17.00 32.57 -10.80
CA LEU A 350 17.70 31.47 -10.12
C LEU A 350 17.13 31.22 -8.70
N GLU A 351 16.72 32.26 -7.99
CA GLU A 351 16.03 32.12 -6.69
C GLU A 351 14.62 31.51 -6.85
N LEU A 352 13.86 31.94 -7.87
CA LEU A 352 12.57 31.31 -8.18
C LEU A 352 12.74 29.82 -8.48
N VAL A 353 13.74 29.46 -9.28
CA VAL A 353 14.05 28.06 -9.61
C VAL A 353 14.40 27.23 -8.37
N LYS A 354 15.19 27.78 -7.44
CA LYS A 354 15.50 27.12 -6.17
C LYS A 354 14.23 26.85 -5.36
N GLU A 355 13.29 27.78 -5.33
CA GLU A 355 12.01 27.59 -4.65
C GLU A 355 11.20 26.46 -5.29
N TYR A 356 11.06 26.47 -6.63
CA TYR A 356 10.36 25.41 -7.37
C TYR A 356 10.98 24.03 -7.19
N ILE A 357 12.31 23.93 -7.11
CA ILE A 357 13.00 22.67 -6.85
C ILE A 357 12.63 22.12 -5.47
N ARG A 358 12.42 22.96 -4.44
CA ARG A 358 11.94 22.48 -3.13
C ARG A 358 10.54 21.86 -3.23
N TYR A 359 9.64 22.43 -4.03
CA TYR A 359 8.34 21.81 -4.30
C TYR A 359 8.47 20.48 -5.04
N VAL A 360 9.33 20.40 -6.06
CA VAL A 360 9.61 19.16 -6.80
C VAL A 360 10.14 18.07 -5.88
N LEU A 361 11.12 18.39 -5.01
CA LEU A 361 11.68 17.46 -4.04
C LEU A 361 10.65 17.02 -2.98
N ALA A 362 9.73 17.91 -2.60
CA ALA A 362 8.64 17.57 -1.70
C ALA A 362 7.67 16.56 -2.34
N VAL A 363 7.28 16.80 -3.60
CA VAL A 363 6.45 15.87 -4.38
C VAL A 363 7.17 14.53 -4.56
N ASN A 364 8.46 14.54 -4.92
CA ASN A 364 9.25 13.32 -5.08
C ASN A 364 9.34 12.51 -3.78
N SER A 365 9.58 13.19 -2.64
CA SER A 365 9.60 12.54 -1.32
C SER A 365 8.26 11.89 -0.99
N LEU A 366 7.16 12.57 -1.30
CA LEU A 366 5.81 12.05 -1.11
C LEU A 366 5.52 10.86 -2.01
N THR A 367 5.94 10.90 -3.28
CA THR A 367 5.83 9.80 -4.25
C THR A 367 6.55 8.55 -3.76
N PHE A 368 7.84 8.65 -3.39
CA PHE A 368 8.60 7.52 -2.86
C PHE A 368 8.02 6.96 -1.57
N SER A 369 7.51 7.84 -0.71
CA SER A 369 6.86 7.47 0.55
C SER A 369 5.54 6.72 0.33
N LEU A 370 4.71 7.17 -0.61
CA LEU A 370 3.45 6.51 -0.97
C LEU A 370 3.69 5.13 -1.56
N ILE A 371 4.64 5.03 -2.48
CA ILE A 371 4.99 3.77 -3.13
C ILE A 371 5.54 2.77 -2.12
N THR A 372 6.38 3.22 -1.19
CA THR A 372 6.86 2.37 -0.10
C THR A 372 5.70 1.88 0.77
N ALA A 373 4.76 2.75 1.14
CA ALA A 373 3.59 2.37 1.94
C ALA A 373 2.68 1.38 1.22
N LEU A 374 2.47 1.59 -0.08
CA LEU A 374 1.78 0.65 -0.95
C LEU A 374 2.53 -0.68 -0.91
N PHE A 375 3.77 -0.79 -1.40
CA PHE A 375 4.49 -2.07 -1.49
C PHE A 375 4.69 -2.80 -0.14
N ARG A 376 4.73 -2.08 0.98
CA ARG A 376 5.02 -2.69 2.29
C ARG A 376 3.79 -3.14 3.05
N ASP A 377 2.78 -2.28 3.10
CA ASP A 377 1.60 -2.48 3.95
C ASP A 377 0.31 -2.63 3.11
N GLY A 378 0.41 -2.49 1.79
CA GLY A 378 -0.69 -2.60 0.83
C GLY A 378 -1.67 -1.43 0.90
N ASN A 379 -1.39 -0.42 1.71
CA ASN A 379 -2.31 0.66 2.00
C ASN A 379 -1.59 2.02 2.01
N PRO A 380 -1.99 2.98 1.15
CA PRO A 380 -1.29 4.25 1.02
C PRO A 380 -1.39 5.13 2.27
N VAL A 381 -2.36 4.88 3.17
CA VAL A 381 -2.55 5.66 4.40
C VAL A 381 -1.31 5.65 5.31
N TYR A 382 -0.47 4.62 5.20
CA TYR A 382 0.76 4.49 5.99
C TYR A 382 1.94 5.32 5.46
N PHE A 383 1.75 6.13 4.40
CA PHE A 383 2.81 6.98 3.85
C PHE A 383 3.53 7.85 4.90
N PRO A 384 2.88 8.46 5.91
CA PRO A 384 3.59 9.33 6.85
C PRO A 384 4.60 8.58 7.71
N LEU A 385 4.60 7.25 7.77
CA LEU A 385 5.65 6.47 8.45
C LEU A 385 6.99 6.49 7.68
N TYR A 386 6.91 6.46 6.35
CA TYR A 386 8.08 6.39 5.47
C TYR A 386 8.57 7.77 5.03
N LEU A 387 7.70 8.79 5.15
CA LEU A 387 7.97 10.15 4.74
C LEU A 387 9.11 10.80 5.54
N LEU A 388 9.17 10.59 6.87
CA LEU A 388 10.18 11.21 7.74
C LEU A 388 11.61 10.90 7.28
N PRO A 389 12.04 9.62 7.21
CA PRO A 389 13.41 9.31 6.82
C PRO A 389 13.71 9.70 5.37
N ILE A 390 12.74 9.58 4.45
CA ILE A 390 12.94 9.95 3.04
C ILE A 390 13.11 11.47 2.90
N SER A 391 12.21 12.26 3.49
CA SER A 391 12.26 13.72 3.41
C SER A 391 13.50 14.30 4.10
N ILE A 392 13.91 13.75 5.24
CA ILE A 392 15.17 14.14 5.90
C ILE A 392 16.37 13.81 5.01
N ALA A 393 16.42 12.60 4.43
CA ALA A 393 17.51 12.21 3.54
C ALA A 393 17.60 13.13 2.31
N VAL A 394 16.47 13.39 1.65
CA VAL A 394 16.37 14.31 0.50
C VAL A 394 16.82 15.72 0.87
N MET A 395 16.36 16.24 2.02
CA MET A 395 16.72 17.58 2.49
C MET A 395 18.21 17.69 2.82
N LEU A 396 18.77 16.70 3.52
CA LEU A 396 20.19 16.66 3.85
C LEU A 396 21.04 16.55 2.59
N SER A 397 20.70 15.66 1.67
CA SER A 397 21.41 15.52 0.40
C SER A 397 21.39 16.83 -0.40
N TYR A 398 20.23 17.47 -0.54
CA TYR A 398 20.11 18.74 -1.25
C TYR A 398 20.99 19.84 -0.64
N ASN A 399 20.90 20.04 0.68
CA ASN A 399 21.68 21.07 1.38
C ASN A 399 23.18 20.79 1.36
N LEU A 400 23.61 19.53 1.53
CA LEU A 400 25.01 19.15 1.45
C LEU A 400 25.57 19.37 0.05
N THR A 401 24.82 19.00 -1.00
CA THR A 401 25.26 19.23 -2.38
C THR A 401 25.41 20.72 -2.69
N LEU A 402 24.47 21.56 -2.24
CA LEU A 402 24.59 23.02 -2.38
C LEU A 402 25.84 23.60 -1.69
N LEU A 403 26.31 22.97 -0.60
CA LEU A 403 27.49 23.44 0.15
C LEU A 403 28.81 22.92 -0.43
N TYR A 404 28.87 21.65 -0.86
CA TYR A 404 30.11 21.01 -1.30
C TYR A 404 30.44 21.18 -2.79
N VAL A 405 29.43 21.26 -3.67
CA VAL A 405 29.68 21.39 -5.11
C VAL A 405 30.41 22.69 -5.48
N PRO A 406 30.12 23.85 -4.87
CA PRO A 406 30.92 25.07 -5.09
C PRO A 406 32.41 24.86 -4.81
N VAL A 407 32.74 24.22 -3.68
CA VAL A 407 34.12 23.92 -3.28
C VAL A 407 34.82 23.03 -4.32
N LEU A 408 34.10 22.06 -4.90
CA LEU A 408 34.62 21.18 -5.94
C LEU A 408 34.88 21.91 -7.27
N LEU A 409 34.08 22.93 -7.57
CA LEU A 409 34.27 23.78 -8.75
C LEU A 409 35.37 24.84 -8.54
N GLY A 410 36.00 24.88 -7.36
CA GLY A 410 37.03 25.86 -7.01
C GLY A 410 36.47 27.25 -6.75
N TRP A 411 35.20 27.33 -6.34
CA TRP A 411 34.48 28.57 -6.03
C TRP A 411 34.49 28.88 -4.53
#